data_AF-A0A1P8YJN0-F1
#
_entry.id   AF-A0A1P8YJN0-F1
#
_cell.length_a   1.000
_cell.length_b   1.000
_cell.length_c   1.000
_cell.angle_alpha   90.00
_cell.angle_beta   90.00
_cell.angle_gamma   90.00
#
_symmetry.space_group_name_H-M   'P 1'
#
loop_
_entity.id
_entity.type
_entity.pdbx_description
1 polymer ?
#
loop_
_entity_poly.entity_id
_entity_poly.type
_entity_poly.pdbx_seq_one_letter_code
_entity_poly.pdbx_strand_id
1 'polypeptide(L)'
;MWIPLGFLVLPFLLGFRITCYYYRKAYYRSVWLAPAACAVAEPHARYTGETRLPLILQNSHRYFFYAALIVSLINTYDAIAAFHGESGGFGFGLGNVILLVNVILLWAYTLSCHSCRHITGGRLKHFSAHPVRYRLWTLVGRLNTRHMQLAWTTLATLMITDFYIMLVASGTISDLRFID
;
A
#
# COMPACT_ATOMS: atom_id res chain seq x y z
N MET A 1 -26.99 9.93 -9.09
CA MET A 1 -26.24 9.35 -7.95
C MET A 1 -24.89 8.90 -8.49
N TRP A 2 -23.85 9.71 -8.30
CA TRP A 2 -22.47 9.35 -8.69
C TRP A 2 -21.83 8.63 -7.50
N ILE A 3 -21.36 7.40 -7.71
CA ILE A 3 -20.59 6.68 -6.69
C ILE A 3 -19.24 7.41 -6.55
N PRO A 4 -18.83 7.84 -5.35
CA PRO A 4 -17.53 8.46 -5.16
C PRO A 4 -16.42 7.52 -5.63
N LEU A 5 -15.45 8.03 -6.38
CA LEU A 5 -14.36 7.21 -6.95
C LEU A 5 -13.61 6.40 -5.88
N GLY A 6 -13.51 6.93 -4.65
CA GLY A 6 -12.94 6.21 -3.51
C GLY A 6 -13.62 4.87 -3.21
N PHE A 7 -14.95 4.77 -3.36
CA PHE A 7 -15.68 3.51 -3.16
C PHE A 7 -15.37 2.47 -4.25
N LEU A 8 -15.05 2.90 -5.46
CA LEU A 8 -14.65 1.99 -6.55
C LEU A 8 -13.24 1.44 -6.33
N VAL A 9 -12.35 2.26 -5.76
CA VAL A 9 -10.94 1.90 -5.53
C VAL A 9 -10.74 1.09 -4.25
N LEU A 10 -11.60 1.29 -3.25
CA LEU A 10 -11.50 0.65 -1.93
C LEU A 10 -11.40 -0.88 -1.97
N PRO A 11 -12.23 -1.62 -2.75
CA PRO A 11 -12.12 -3.08 -2.82
C PRO A 11 -10.74 -3.56 -3.28
N PHE A 12 -10.11 -2.83 -4.21
CA PHE A 12 -8.78 -3.19 -4.73
C PHE A 12 -7.68 -2.90 -3.71
N LEU A 13 -7.71 -1.74 -3.05
CA LEU A 13 -6.71 -1.38 -2.04
C LEU A 13 -6.85 -2.21 -0.76
N LEU A 14 -8.10 -2.47 -0.34
CA LEU A 14 -8.39 -3.35 0.78
C LEU A 14 -7.97 -4.79 0.46
N GLY A 15 -8.28 -5.27 -0.75
CA GLY A 15 -7.81 -6.56 -1.26
C GLY A 15 -6.29 -6.65 -1.24
N PHE A 16 -5.58 -5.62 -1.68
CA PHE A 16 -4.12 -5.56 -1.63
C PHE A 16 -3.58 -5.70 -0.20
N ARG A 17 -4.21 -5.05 0.79
CA ARG A 17 -3.83 -5.15 2.21
C ARG A 17 -4.15 -6.53 2.79
N ILE A 18 -5.39 -7.00 2.66
CA ILE A 18 -5.83 -8.28 3.24
C ILE A 18 -5.06 -9.47 2.67
N THR A 19 -4.67 -9.39 1.39
CA THR A 19 -3.90 -10.45 0.74
C THR A 19 -2.38 -10.38 1.00
N CYS A 20 -1.92 -9.34 1.71
CA CYS A 20 -0.49 -9.15 1.96
C CYS A 20 0.04 -10.15 3.00
N TYR A 21 1.28 -10.59 2.80
CA TYR A 21 2.00 -11.50 3.70
C TYR A 21 2.02 -11.04 5.18
N TYR A 22 2.08 -9.73 5.43
CA TYR A 22 2.02 -9.19 6.79
C TYR A 22 0.65 -9.45 7.44
N TYR A 23 -0.44 -9.06 6.79
CA TYR A 23 -1.79 -9.26 7.30
C TYR A 23 -2.11 -10.75 7.42
N ARG A 24 -1.64 -11.56 6.45
CA ARG A 24 -1.64 -13.02 6.54
C ARG A 24 -1.12 -13.54 7.86
N LYS A 25 0.09 -13.15 8.24
CA LYS A 25 0.70 -13.57 9.51
C LYS A 25 -0.17 -13.19 10.71
N ALA A 26 -0.81 -12.01 10.68
CA ALA A 26 -1.64 -11.53 11.77
C ALA A 26 -2.87 -12.42 11.97
N TYR A 27 -3.73 -12.57 10.96
CA TYR A 27 -4.96 -13.35 11.11
C TYR A 27 -4.70 -14.86 11.18
N TYR A 28 -3.62 -15.38 10.59
CA TYR A 28 -3.25 -16.80 10.78
C TYR A 28 -2.98 -17.14 12.24
N ARG A 29 -2.34 -16.22 12.98
CA ARG A 29 -2.00 -16.44 14.39
C ARG A 29 -3.16 -16.09 15.31
N SER A 30 -3.88 -14.99 15.05
CA SER A 30 -4.95 -14.54 15.94
C SER A 30 -6.28 -15.26 15.74
N VAL A 31 -6.59 -15.70 14.52
CA VAL A 31 -7.87 -16.37 14.19
C VAL A 31 -7.68 -17.85 13.93
N TRP A 32 -6.66 -18.23 13.13
CA TRP A 32 -6.39 -19.64 12.80
C TRP A 32 -5.43 -20.33 13.75
N LEU A 33 -4.85 -19.67 14.76
CA LEU A 33 -3.89 -20.26 15.70
C LEU A 33 -2.81 -21.16 15.03
N ALA A 34 -2.35 -20.77 13.84
CA ALA A 34 -1.45 -21.57 13.01
C ALA A 34 -0.22 -20.74 12.55
N PRO A 35 0.97 -20.95 13.12
CA PRO A 35 1.27 -21.90 14.20
C PRO A 35 0.80 -21.38 15.56
N ALA A 36 0.46 -22.30 16.46
CA ALA A 36 0.21 -21.98 17.86
C ALA A 36 1.51 -21.47 18.53
N ALA A 37 1.38 -20.77 19.66
CA ALA A 37 2.54 -20.39 20.46
C ALA A 37 3.29 -21.64 20.95
N CYS A 38 4.60 -21.55 21.19
CA CYS A 38 5.44 -22.71 21.52
C CYS A 38 4.97 -23.52 22.75
N ALA A 39 4.18 -22.92 23.65
CA ALA A 39 3.63 -23.56 24.84
C ALA A 39 2.20 -24.10 24.65
N VAL A 40 1.59 -23.93 23.47
CA VAL A 40 0.21 -24.33 23.18
C VAL A 40 0.23 -25.48 22.19
N ALA A 41 -0.44 -26.58 22.51
CA ALA A 41 -0.58 -27.70 21.59
C ALA A 41 -1.26 -27.24 20.30
N GLU A 42 -0.73 -27.65 19.15
CA GLU A 42 -1.27 -27.26 17.84
C GLU A 42 -2.72 -27.78 17.72
N PRO A 43 -3.72 -26.91 17.58
CA PRO A 43 -5.12 -27.33 17.53
C PRO A 43 -5.47 -28.05 16.22
N HIS A 44 -4.62 -27.91 15.18
CA HIS A 44 -4.84 -28.50 13.86
C HIS A 44 -4.20 -29.89 13.75
N ALA A 45 -5.01 -30.91 13.53
CA ALA A 45 -4.53 -32.26 13.24
C ALA A 45 -3.76 -32.36 11.90
N ARG A 46 -4.03 -31.45 10.95
CA ARG A 46 -3.37 -31.40 9.64
C ARG A 46 -3.19 -29.97 9.16
N TYR A 47 -2.00 -29.66 8.64
CA TYR A 47 -1.74 -28.40 7.94
C TYR A 47 -2.18 -28.50 6.47
N THR A 48 -3.20 -27.73 6.09
CA THR A 48 -3.69 -27.67 4.70
C THR A 48 -3.02 -26.58 3.86
N GLY A 49 -2.29 -25.67 4.51
CA GLY A 49 -1.59 -24.57 3.86
C GLY A 49 -2.50 -23.63 3.08
N GLU A 50 -1.93 -22.94 2.08
CA GLU A 50 -2.63 -21.98 1.21
C GLU A 50 -3.36 -22.63 0.02
N THR A 51 -3.54 -23.96 0.04
CA THR A 51 -4.09 -24.70 -1.12
C THR A 51 -5.61 -24.82 -1.13
N ARG A 52 -6.29 -24.40 -0.05
CA ARG A 52 -7.76 -24.48 0.08
C ARG A 52 -8.38 -23.11 0.31
N LEU A 53 -9.65 -22.96 -0.06
CA LEU A 53 -10.45 -21.80 0.32
C LEU A 53 -10.55 -21.69 1.85
N PRO A 54 -10.47 -20.47 2.42
CA PRO A 54 -10.31 -19.17 1.76
C PRO A 54 -8.84 -18.77 1.48
N LEU A 55 -7.86 -19.54 1.96
CA LEU A 55 -6.44 -19.19 1.97
C LEU A 55 -5.80 -19.15 0.58
N ILE A 56 -6.37 -19.83 -0.41
CA ILE A 56 -5.93 -19.75 -1.81
C ILE A 56 -6.06 -18.34 -2.40
N LEU A 57 -6.98 -17.53 -1.87
CA LEU A 57 -7.16 -16.14 -2.29
C LEU A 57 -5.92 -15.28 -1.99
N GLN A 58 -5.04 -15.70 -1.08
CA GLN A 58 -3.81 -14.98 -0.75
C GLN A 58 -2.84 -14.90 -1.95
N ASN A 59 -2.89 -15.90 -2.84
CA ASN A 59 -2.11 -15.88 -4.08
C ASN A 59 -2.53 -14.75 -5.03
N SER A 60 -3.71 -14.16 -4.83
CA SER A 60 -4.19 -13.04 -5.64
C SER A 60 -3.51 -11.71 -5.30
N HIS A 61 -2.70 -11.64 -4.24
CA HIS A 61 -1.92 -10.44 -3.89
C HIS A 61 -1.11 -9.89 -5.06
N ARG A 62 -0.61 -10.78 -5.94
CA ARG A 62 0.10 -10.39 -7.17
C ARG A 62 -0.76 -9.56 -8.12
N TYR A 63 -2.06 -9.84 -8.20
CA TYR A 63 -2.99 -9.11 -9.06
C TYR A 63 -3.39 -7.79 -8.43
N PHE A 64 -3.69 -7.80 -7.13
CA PHE A 64 -3.97 -6.57 -6.38
C PHE A 64 -2.77 -5.61 -6.38
N PHE A 65 -1.53 -6.12 -6.43
CA PHE A 65 -0.34 -5.29 -6.58
C PHE A 65 -0.38 -4.45 -7.87
N TYR A 66 -0.79 -5.03 -9.00
CA TYR A 66 -0.91 -4.27 -10.26
C TYR A 66 -2.01 -3.21 -10.18
N ALA A 67 -3.15 -3.52 -9.56
CA ALA A 67 -4.20 -2.53 -9.32
C ALA A 67 -3.69 -1.40 -8.39
N ALA A 68 -2.97 -1.73 -7.33
CA ALA A 68 -2.37 -0.76 -6.41
C ALA A 68 -1.33 0.14 -7.09
N LEU A 69 -0.55 -0.39 -8.06
CA LEU A 69 0.34 0.43 -8.89
C LEU A 69 -0.43 1.46 -9.72
N ILE A 70 -1.51 1.04 -10.39
CA ILE A 70 -2.34 1.95 -11.19
C ILE A 70 -2.93 3.04 -10.31
N VAL A 71 -3.50 2.67 -9.16
CA VAL A 71 -4.05 3.62 -8.20
C VAL A 71 -2.98 4.57 -7.65
N SER A 72 -1.76 4.08 -7.40
CA SER A 72 -0.65 4.93 -6.95
C SER A 72 -0.25 5.95 -8.02
N LEU A 73 -0.28 5.56 -9.30
CA LEU A 73 -0.03 6.47 -10.42
C LEU A 73 -1.13 7.54 -10.53
N ILE A 74 -2.40 7.17 -10.39
CA ILE A 74 -3.53 8.11 -10.37
C ILE A 74 -3.37 9.10 -9.21
N ASN A 75 -3.12 8.63 -7.99
CA ASN A 75 -2.89 9.52 -6.85
C ASN A 75 -1.67 10.44 -7.05
N THR A 76 -0.64 9.97 -7.78
CA THR A 76 0.51 10.81 -8.13
C THR A 76 0.11 11.92 -9.10
N TYR A 77 -0.70 11.59 -10.11
CA TYR A 77 -1.26 12.58 -11.02
C TYR A 77 -2.12 13.60 -10.28
N ASP A 78 -3.01 13.15 -9.40
CA ASP A 78 -3.89 14.03 -8.62
C ASP A 78 -3.09 14.95 -7.70
N ALA A 79 -2.04 14.43 -7.04
CA ALA A 79 -1.17 15.22 -6.20
C ALA A 79 -0.37 16.28 -6.98
N ILE A 80 0.01 16.01 -8.24
CA ILE A 80 0.66 17.00 -9.12
C ILE A 80 -0.37 18.01 -9.63
N ALA A 81 -1.56 17.56 -10.00
CA ALA A 81 -2.64 18.41 -10.49
C ALA A 81 -3.12 19.39 -9.41
N ALA A 82 -3.08 19.00 -8.13
CA ALA A 82 -3.45 19.82 -6.98
C ALA A 82 -2.60 21.10 -6.80
N PHE A 83 -1.47 21.21 -7.51
CA PHE A 83 -0.65 22.44 -7.55
C PHE A 83 -1.19 23.51 -8.51
N HIS A 84 -2.33 23.29 -9.19
CA HIS A 84 -2.99 24.36 -9.94
C HIS A 84 -3.81 25.25 -9.00
N GLY A 85 -3.46 26.54 -8.98
CA GLY A 85 -4.19 27.57 -8.26
C GLY A 85 -5.49 27.97 -8.96
N GLU A 86 -6.41 28.59 -8.21
CA GLU A 86 -7.74 29.01 -8.72
C GLU A 86 -7.64 30.05 -9.84
N SER A 87 -6.53 30.80 -9.88
CA SER A 87 -6.21 31.82 -10.88
C SER A 87 -5.62 31.25 -12.18
N GLY A 88 -5.42 29.93 -12.27
CA GLY A 88 -4.69 29.26 -13.36
C GLY A 88 -3.16 29.27 -13.18
N GLY A 89 -2.66 29.81 -12.06
CA GLY A 89 -1.24 29.82 -11.68
C GLY A 89 -0.80 28.60 -10.86
N PHE A 90 0.40 28.68 -10.28
CA PHE A 90 0.93 27.67 -9.37
C PHE A 90 0.44 27.93 -7.94
N GLY A 91 -0.48 27.09 -7.47
CA GLY A 91 -1.01 27.13 -6.11
C GLY A 91 -0.28 26.16 -5.20
N PHE A 92 0.15 26.62 -4.02
CA PHE A 92 0.79 25.79 -3.01
C PHE A 92 0.15 26.01 -1.64
N GLY A 93 -0.12 24.92 -0.94
CA GLY A 93 -0.84 24.97 0.33
C GLY A 93 -0.57 23.73 1.18
N LEU A 94 -1.13 23.72 2.37
CA LEU A 94 -1.02 22.60 3.30
C LEU A 94 -1.63 21.32 2.71
N GLY A 95 -2.73 21.42 1.96
CA GLY A 95 -3.31 20.28 1.25
C GLY A 95 -2.32 19.61 0.29
N ASN A 96 -1.52 20.39 -0.45
CA ASN A 96 -0.49 19.87 -1.35
C ASN A 96 0.60 19.11 -0.60
N VAL A 97 1.06 19.62 0.55
CA VAL A 97 2.04 18.94 1.39
C VAL A 97 1.49 17.61 1.91
N ILE A 98 0.25 17.60 2.39
CA ILE A 98 -0.41 16.40 2.91
C ILE A 98 -0.56 15.35 1.80
N LEU A 99 -1.01 15.74 0.61
CA LEU A 99 -1.14 14.85 -0.56
C LEU A 99 0.22 14.28 -0.98
N LEU A 100 1.26 15.11 -1.07
CA LEU A 100 2.58 14.69 -1.51
C LEU A 100 3.23 13.71 -0.52
N VAL A 101 3.14 13.99 0.79
CA VAL A 101 3.60 13.06 1.83
C VAL A 101 2.85 11.73 1.75
N ASN A 102 1.53 11.78 1.55
CA ASN A 102 0.70 10.59 1.41
C ASN A 102 1.15 9.73 0.21
N VAL A 103 1.30 10.34 -0.97
CA VAL A 103 1.71 9.65 -2.21
C VAL A 103 3.10 9.04 -2.07
N ILE A 104 4.06 9.74 -1.47
CA ILE A 104 5.41 9.20 -1.23
C ILE A 104 5.35 7.96 -0.34
N LEU A 105 4.56 8.01 0.74
CA LEU A 105 4.41 6.88 1.64
C LEU A 105 3.66 5.71 0.97
N LEU A 106 2.65 5.99 0.15
CA LEU A 106 1.96 4.98 -0.66
C LEU A 106 2.93 4.27 -1.60
N TRP A 107 3.80 5.00 -2.30
CA TRP A 107 4.85 4.42 -3.13
C TRP A 107 5.84 3.58 -2.30
N ALA A 108 6.29 4.09 -1.16
CA ALA A 108 7.19 3.34 -0.28
C ALA A 108 6.54 2.01 0.19
N TYR A 109 5.25 2.03 0.53
CA TYR A 109 4.52 0.82 0.91
C TYR A 109 4.34 -0.14 -0.27
N THR A 110 3.92 0.34 -1.44
CA THR A 110 3.73 -0.47 -2.64
C THR A 110 5.05 -1.12 -3.10
N LEU A 111 6.15 -0.36 -3.14
CA LEU A 111 7.45 -0.85 -3.57
C LEU A 111 8.13 -1.75 -2.54
N SER A 112 7.79 -1.64 -1.25
CA SER A 112 8.36 -2.51 -0.20
C SER A 112 7.72 -3.91 -0.14
N CYS A 113 6.71 -4.22 -0.95
CA CYS A 113 6.02 -5.51 -0.86
C CYS A 113 6.86 -6.70 -1.39
N HIS A 114 6.49 -7.90 -0.96
CA HIS A 114 7.12 -9.14 -1.44
C HIS A 114 6.90 -9.37 -2.94
N SER A 115 5.76 -8.95 -3.50
CA SER A 115 5.49 -9.02 -4.94
C SER A 115 6.49 -8.20 -5.75
N CYS A 116 6.79 -6.96 -5.31
CA CYS A 116 7.77 -6.09 -5.97
C CYS A 116 9.19 -6.69 -5.88
N ARG A 117 9.56 -7.26 -4.72
CA ARG A 117 10.82 -7.99 -4.55
C ARG A 117 10.91 -9.19 -5.50
N HIS A 118 9.83 -9.94 -5.66
CA HIS A 118 9.78 -11.06 -6.59
C HIS A 118 9.86 -10.61 -8.06
N ILE A 119 9.23 -9.50 -8.44
CA ILE A 119 9.32 -8.97 -9.81
C ILE A 119 10.75 -8.51 -10.15
N THR A 120 11.40 -7.81 -9.21
CA THR A 120 12.74 -7.24 -9.42
C THR A 120 13.84 -8.30 -9.47
N GLY A 121 13.82 -9.28 -8.56
CA GLY A 121 14.88 -10.30 -8.44
C GLY A 121 14.46 -11.75 -8.72
N GLY A 122 13.19 -12.00 -9.05
CA GLY A 122 12.70 -13.35 -9.29
C GLY A 122 13.34 -14.01 -10.50
N ARG A 123 13.62 -15.32 -10.36
CA ARG A 123 14.23 -16.19 -11.40
C ARG A 123 15.66 -15.80 -11.83
N LEU A 124 16.33 -14.91 -11.11
CA LEU A 124 17.75 -14.63 -11.35
C LEU A 124 18.61 -15.82 -10.93
N LYS A 125 19.38 -16.39 -11.86
CA LYS A 125 20.34 -17.48 -11.60
C LYS A 125 21.76 -16.97 -11.34
N HIS A 126 22.11 -15.80 -11.88
CA HIS A 126 23.42 -15.18 -11.73
C HIS A 126 23.28 -13.69 -11.42
N PHE A 127 23.74 -13.26 -10.25
CA PHE A 127 23.68 -11.84 -9.86
C PHE A 127 24.76 -11.00 -10.55
N SER A 128 25.93 -11.58 -10.84
CA SER A 128 27.04 -10.92 -11.53
C SER A 128 26.68 -10.48 -12.95
N ALA A 129 25.90 -11.29 -13.67
CA ALA A 129 25.45 -10.99 -15.03
C ALA A 129 24.33 -9.93 -15.09
N HIS A 130 23.65 -9.67 -13.96
CA HIS A 130 22.47 -8.79 -13.89
C HIS A 130 22.58 -7.75 -12.74
N PRO A 131 23.63 -6.90 -12.76
CA PRO A 131 23.95 -6.01 -11.64
C PRO A 131 22.85 -4.99 -11.35
N VAL A 132 22.13 -4.49 -12.37
CA VAL A 132 21.02 -3.54 -12.19
C VAL A 132 19.85 -4.18 -11.45
N ARG A 133 19.42 -5.37 -11.88
CA ARG A 133 18.32 -6.09 -11.22
C ARG A 133 18.69 -6.49 -9.79
N TYR A 134 19.94 -6.89 -9.58
CA TYR A 134 20.46 -7.16 -8.23
C TYR A 134 20.38 -5.91 -7.34
N ARG A 135 20.86 -4.75 -7.82
CA ARG A 135 20.77 -3.48 -7.07
C ARG A 135 19.34 -3.09 -6.73
N LEU A 136 18.41 -3.18 -7.69
CA LEU A 136 16.99 -2.90 -7.45
C LEU A 136 16.38 -3.87 -6.43
N TRP A 137 16.68 -5.16 -6.55
CA TRP A 137 16.25 -6.17 -5.59
C TRP A 137 16.83 -5.93 -4.18
N THR A 138 18.07 -5.48 -4.08
CA THR A 138 18.69 -5.10 -2.80
C THR A 138 17.99 -3.89 -2.18
N LEU A 139 17.68 -2.85 -2.97
CA LEU A 139 16.96 -1.67 -2.49
C LEU A 139 15.55 -2.03 -2.01
N VAL A 140 14.80 -2.75 -2.83
CA VAL A 140 13.46 -3.24 -2.47
C VAL A 140 13.53 -4.18 -1.27
N GLY A 141 14.57 -5.02 -1.19
CA GLY A 141 14.83 -5.90 -0.05
C GLY A 141 15.05 -5.14 1.25
N ARG A 142 15.77 -4.00 1.22
CA ARG A 142 15.93 -3.12 2.39
C ARG A 142 14.59 -2.51 2.81
N LEU A 143 13.82 -1.97 1.87
CA LEU A 143 12.49 -1.41 2.14
C LEU A 143 11.52 -2.47 2.70
N ASN A 144 11.57 -3.69 2.17
CA ASN A 144 10.72 -4.81 2.57
C ASN A 144 10.85 -5.17 4.05
N THR A 145 12.04 -5.00 4.66
CA THR A 145 12.20 -5.22 6.12
C THR A 145 11.34 -4.30 6.98
N ARG A 146 10.97 -3.13 6.44
CA ARG A 146 10.10 -2.14 7.10
C ARG A 146 8.66 -2.15 6.56
N HIS A 147 8.28 -3.14 5.76
CA HIS A 147 6.97 -3.18 5.10
C HIS A 147 5.81 -3.09 6.10
N MET A 148 5.92 -3.74 7.27
CA MET A 148 4.94 -3.62 8.34
C MET A 148 4.81 -2.18 8.86
N GLN A 149 5.93 -1.50 9.12
CA GLN A 149 5.92 -0.11 9.59
C GLN A 149 5.28 0.78 8.53
N LEU A 150 5.67 0.61 7.26
CA LEU A 150 5.11 1.34 6.13
C LEU A 150 3.60 1.09 5.95
N ALA A 151 3.12 -0.12 6.26
CA ALA A 151 1.69 -0.44 6.19
C ALA A 151 0.86 0.38 7.19
N TRP A 152 1.37 0.55 8.41
CA TRP A 152 0.71 1.34 9.46
C TRP A 152 0.85 2.83 9.22
N THR A 153 2.04 3.32 8.85
CA THR A 153 2.24 4.73 8.55
C THR A 153 1.36 5.17 7.39
N THR A 154 1.26 4.38 6.32
CA THR A 154 0.36 4.71 5.20
C THR A 154 -1.11 4.67 5.57
N LEU A 155 -1.53 3.77 6.47
CA LEU A 155 -2.91 3.74 6.93
C LEU A 155 -3.24 5.01 7.72
N ALA A 156 -2.34 5.41 8.62
CA ALA A 156 -2.48 6.65 9.40
C ALA A 156 -2.50 7.88 8.49
N THR A 157 -1.54 8.01 7.57
CA THR A 157 -1.49 9.16 6.67
C THR A 157 -2.67 9.19 5.72
N LEU A 158 -3.16 8.04 5.24
CA LEU A 158 -4.37 7.98 4.41
C LEU A 158 -5.59 8.47 5.16
N MET A 159 -5.81 8.01 6.40
CA MET A 159 -6.92 8.52 7.22
C MET A 159 -6.81 10.04 7.47
N ILE A 160 -5.61 10.56 7.73
CA ILE A 160 -5.38 11.99 7.92
C ILE A 160 -5.67 12.76 6.63
N THR A 161 -5.17 12.28 5.48
CA THR A 161 -5.39 12.91 4.18
C THR A 161 -6.88 12.93 3.82
N ASP A 162 -7.57 11.80 3.94
CA ASP A 162 -9.01 11.71 3.63
C ASP A 162 -9.83 12.63 4.54
N PHE A 163 -9.51 12.65 5.84
CA PHE A 163 -10.18 13.52 6.80
C PHE A 163 -9.93 15.01 6.51
N TYR A 164 -8.69 15.38 6.18
CA TYR A 164 -8.35 16.76 5.81
C TYR A 164 -9.11 17.21 4.56
N ILE A 165 -9.07 16.40 3.49
CA ILE A 165 -9.76 16.69 2.23
C ILE A 165 -11.26 16.79 2.46
N MET A 166 -11.84 15.89 3.29
CA MET A 166 -13.25 15.94 3.64
C MET A 166 -13.61 17.27 4.32
N LEU A 167 -12.81 17.74 5.30
CA LEU A 167 -13.06 18.99 6.01
C LEU A 167 -12.94 20.23 5.11
N VAL A 168 -11.96 20.22 4.18
CA VAL A 168 -11.80 21.29 3.18
C VAL A 168 -12.98 21.28 2.20
N ALA A 169 -13.35 20.10 1.69
CA ALA A 169 -14.45 19.95 0.74
C ALA A 169 -15.83 20.25 1.35
N SER A 170 -16.01 20.02 2.67
CA SER A 170 -17.23 20.40 3.39
C SER A 170 -17.26 21.87 3.79
N GLY A 171 -16.20 22.65 3.53
CA GLY A 171 -16.06 24.04 3.95
C GLY A 171 -15.94 24.22 5.46
N THR A 172 -15.66 23.16 6.22
CA THR A 172 -15.47 23.22 7.67
C THR A 172 -14.16 23.90 8.04
N ILE A 173 -13.13 23.71 7.22
CA ILE A 173 -11.86 24.45 7.30
C ILE A 173 -11.52 25.02 5.92
N SER A 174 -10.83 26.15 5.89
CA SER A 174 -10.19 26.62 4.67
C SER A 174 -8.85 25.90 4.46
N ASP A 175 -8.50 25.62 3.21
CA ASP A 175 -7.15 25.12 2.90
C ASP A 175 -6.14 26.25 3.16
N LEU A 176 -5.13 25.98 3.99
CA LEU A 176 -4.09 26.94 4.29
C LEU A 176 -3.18 27.10 3.06
N ARG A 177 -3.39 28.17 2.29
CA ARG A 177 -2.55 28.52 1.13
C ARG A 177 -1.29 29.26 1.57
N PHE A 178 -0.17 28.83 1.02
CA PHE A 178 1.13 29.52 1.16
C PHE A 178 1.44 30.38 -0.08
N ILE A 179 0.97 29.94 -1.24
CA ILE A 179 1.11 30.61 -2.54
C ILE A 179 -0.20 30.39 -3.30
N ASP A 180 -0.73 31.46 -3.91
CA ASP A 180 -1.96 31.46 -4.72
C ASP A 180 -1.67 31.34 -6.22
#